data_AF-A0A7V7D3T3-F1
#
_entry.id   AF-A0A7V7D3T3-F1
#
_cell.length_a   1.000
_cell.length_b   1.000
_cell.length_c   1.000
_cell.angle_alpha   90.00
_cell.angle_beta   90.00
_cell.angle_gamma   90.00
#
_symmetry.space_group_name_H-M   'P 1'
#
loop_
_entity.id
_entity.type
_entity.pdbx_description
1 polymer ?
#
loop_
_entity_poly.entity_id
_entity_poly.type
_entity_poly.pdbx_seq_one_letter_code
_entity_poly.pdbx_strand_id
1 'polypeptide(L)'
;MNNELLTSIENQTLAHFRHFSPLFTNFPSTTVESALQIAHFMQNKPNFQKAQMNVNMVLTGDYEKKTLGERGKNKPNSKPIQTQSNPIKANKMPKQTQYKPNSNPILVDCCNGFVDNLLEKTENLIVLGDKMATSGLPKLVVFSDPKKGHVAEIITEFLNFVKSRAEVIVSCGIEECTVDILKEADFAVVFGGDGSITSAARQLSQVNVPVIGVNLGKLGYLAEFNVSELKEFFPSLTAGKAHTDKRMMLGCGIFSNGEEKFRSAAINDVVVTAGPPFKMIELKMSVDGQPLAVCISDGLIISTPTGSTAYNLSAGGPILSPKMEAMVITPMCPHSLSFRPIVINADSKVEVFGVRVNEGTTVSMDGQVSCKLSIDDVVRIERHKGDFLVVNNPLRTQWDTLATKLSWAEKPKYKRNGKPTN
;
A
#
# COMPACT_ATOMS: atom_id res chain seq x y z
N MET A 1 39.36 18.39 -9.47
CA MET A 1 38.06 18.75 -8.88
C MET A 1 37.06 17.63 -9.18
N ASN A 2 36.00 17.50 -8.37
CA ASN A 2 34.91 16.52 -8.49
C ASN A 2 35.25 15.06 -8.15
N ASN A 3 35.65 14.82 -6.90
CA ASN A 3 35.50 13.52 -6.23
C ASN A 3 34.56 13.59 -5.00
N GLU A 4 33.83 14.70 -4.82
CA GLU A 4 32.98 14.99 -3.65
C GLU A 4 31.47 14.89 -3.93
N LEU A 5 31.06 14.51 -5.15
CA LEU A 5 29.67 14.58 -5.62
C LEU A 5 28.92 13.22 -5.59
N LEU A 6 29.52 12.17 -5.03
CA LEU A 6 28.96 10.80 -4.98
C LEU A 6 28.48 10.37 -3.58
N THR A 7 28.56 11.25 -2.58
CA THR A 7 28.39 10.90 -1.15
C THR A 7 27.03 11.25 -0.53
N SER A 8 26.09 11.86 -1.27
CA SER A 8 24.79 12.27 -0.69
C SER A 8 23.60 12.04 -1.63
N ILE A 9 23.24 10.76 -1.81
CA ILE A 9 21.84 10.36 -2.00
C ILE A 9 21.54 9.31 -0.93
N GLU A 10 21.34 9.77 0.31
CA GLU A 10 20.68 8.92 1.30
C GLU A 10 19.22 8.74 0.87
N ASN A 11 18.78 7.48 0.75
CA ASN A 11 17.37 7.17 0.65
C ASN A 11 16.68 7.78 1.88
N GLN A 12 15.67 8.65 1.69
CA GLN A 12 15.03 9.42 2.78
C GLN A 12 14.58 8.52 3.93
N THR A 13 14.10 7.31 3.60
CA THR A 13 13.76 6.25 4.55
C THR A 13 14.92 5.92 5.51
N LEU A 14 16.14 5.80 4.98
CA LEU A 14 17.34 5.38 5.72
C LEU A 14 17.87 6.48 6.64
N ALA A 15 17.85 7.73 6.17
CA ALA A 15 18.20 8.91 6.97
C ALA A 15 17.29 9.02 8.21
N HIS A 16 15.98 8.80 8.02
CA HIS A 16 14.98 8.80 9.09
C HIS A 16 15.28 7.74 10.17
N PHE A 17 15.63 6.51 9.78
CA PHE A 17 15.93 5.43 10.74
C PHE A 17 17.26 5.61 11.48
N ARG A 18 18.28 6.21 10.85
CA ARG A 18 19.59 6.47 11.48
C ARG A 18 19.50 7.34 12.74
N HIS A 19 18.50 8.21 12.84
CA HIS A 19 18.31 9.09 13.99
C HIS A 19 17.84 8.36 15.27
N PHE A 20 17.17 7.20 15.13
CA PHE A 20 16.48 6.52 16.23
C PHE A 20 17.18 5.27 16.79
N SER A 21 18.25 4.75 16.16
CA SER A 21 19.00 3.63 16.77
C SER A 21 20.47 3.53 16.32
N PRO A 22 21.40 3.28 17.27
CA PRO A 22 22.79 2.92 16.95
C PRO A 22 22.96 1.67 16.08
N LEU A 23 21.89 0.89 15.86
CA LEU A 23 21.89 -0.29 14.97
C LEU A 23 21.96 0.06 13.47
N PHE A 24 21.64 1.31 13.08
CA PHE A 24 21.59 1.75 11.68
C PHE A 24 22.84 2.49 11.19
N THR A 25 23.81 2.76 12.07
CA THR A 25 25.02 3.53 11.76
C THR A 25 25.95 2.83 10.75
N ASN A 26 25.95 1.49 10.73
CA ASN A 26 26.79 0.67 9.86
C ASN A 26 26.08 0.18 8.58
N PHE A 27 24.97 0.80 8.18
CA PHE A 27 24.25 0.44 6.95
C PHE A 27 24.92 1.08 5.72
N PRO A 28 25.28 0.35 4.65
CA PRO A 28 25.70 0.95 3.39
C PRO A 28 24.55 1.75 2.79
N SER A 29 24.81 2.99 2.33
CA SER A 29 23.78 3.84 1.71
C SER A 29 23.27 3.32 0.36
N THR A 30 23.98 2.39 -0.26
CA THR A 30 23.77 1.92 -1.64
C THR A 30 22.91 0.65 -1.78
N THR A 31 22.44 0.05 -0.68
CA THR A 31 21.79 -1.28 -0.71
C THR A 31 20.32 -1.31 -0.29
N VAL A 32 19.66 -0.16 -0.17
CA VAL A 32 18.24 -0.08 0.25
C VAL A 32 17.39 0.62 -0.81
N GLU A 33 16.59 -0.19 -1.52
CA GLU A 33 15.63 0.24 -2.53
C GLU A 33 14.20 0.39 -1.96
N SER A 34 13.91 -0.16 -0.77
CA SER A 34 12.59 -0.06 -0.14
C SER A 34 12.60 -0.26 1.38
N ALA A 35 11.59 0.29 2.06
CA ALA A 35 11.37 0.10 3.50
C ALA A 35 11.15 -1.39 3.90
N LEU A 36 10.60 -2.20 2.98
CA LEU A 36 10.40 -3.63 3.20
C LEU A 36 11.73 -4.39 3.40
N GLN A 37 12.79 -3.97 2.69
CA GLN A 37 14.15 -4.52 2.86
C GLN A 37 14.73 -4.16 4.24
N ILE A 38 14.43 -2.96 4.76
CA ILE A 38 14.85 -2.56 6.12
C ILE A 38 14.16 -3.45 7.16
N ALA A 39 12.85 -3.67 7.04
CA ALA A 39 12.09 -4.53 7.95
C ALA A 39 12.63 -5.98 7.96
N HIS A 40 12.87 -6.56 6.78
CA HIS A 40 13.42 -7.91 6.65
C HIS A 40 14.86 -8.02 7.21
N PHE A 41 15.72 -7.02 6.98
CA PHE A 41 17.05 -6.98 7.58
C PHE A 41 17.01 -6.88 9.10
N MET A 42 16.11 -6.07 9.66
CA MET A 42 15.98 -5.89 11.10
C MET A 42 15.49 -7.15 11.82
N GLN A 43 14.56 -7.91 11.21
CA GLN A 43 14.13 -9.22 11.73
C GLN A 43 15.30 -10.21 11.92
N ASN A 44 16.33 -10.12 11.07
CA ASN A 44 17.54 -10.96 11.10
C ASN A 44 18.67 -10.39 11.99
N LYS A 45 18.38 -9.41 12.87
CA LYS A 45 19.37 -8.88 13.83
C LYS A 45 19.16 -9.45 15.24
N PRO A 46 20.22 -9.95 15.91
CA PRO A 46 20.10 -10.64 17.20
C PRO A 46 19.60 -9.76 18.37
N ASN A 47 19.58 -8.43 18.20
CA ASN A 47 19.04 -7.49 19.19
C ASN A 47 17.61 -7.03 18.90
N PHE A 48 17.03 -7.36 17.73
CA PHE A 48 15.67 -6.94 17.38
C PHE A 48 14.61 -7.62 18.26
N GLN A 49 14.74 -8.92 18.51
CA GLN A 49 13.89 -9.65 19.46
C GLN A 49 13.99 -9.08 20.88
N LYS A 50 15.15 -8.56 21.32
CA LYS A 50 15.28 -7.88 22.62
C LYS A 50 14.53 -6.54 22.67
N ALA A 51 14.55 -5.76 21.59
CA ALA A 51 13.74 -4.55 21.48
C ALA A 51 12.24 -4.87 21.51
N GLN A 52 11.82 -5.89 20.76
CA GLN A 52 10.43 -6.36 20.70
C GLN A 52 9.95 -6.94 22.06
N MET A 53 10.81 -7.68 22.77
CA MET A 53 10.55 -8.15 24.13
C MET A 53 10.44 -7.00 25.14
N ASN A 54 11.29 -5.97 25.06
CA ASN A 54 11.18 -4.80 25.93
C ASN A 54 9.87 -4.02 25.68
N VAL A 55 9.45 -3.84 24.42
CA VAL A 55 8.16 -3.21 24.10
C VAL A 55 6.99 -4.04 24.66
N ASN A 56 7.00 -5.36 24.48
CA ASN A 56 5.97 -6.22 25.05
C ASN A 56 5.99 -6.25 26.59
N MET A 57 7.16 -6.27 27.25
CA MET A 57 7.25 -6.18 28.71
C MET A 57 6.77 -4.82 29.26
N VAL A 58 6.99 -3.72 28.54
CA VAL A 58 6.43 -2.41 28.92
C VAL A 58 4.90 -2.40 28.77
N LEU A 59 4.36 -3.10 27.76
CA LEU A 59 2.91 -3.21 27.54
C LEU A 59 2.20 -4.19 28.49
N THR A 60 2.87 -5.22 29.01
CA THR A 60 2.25 -6.24 29.90
C THR A 60 2.69 -6.18 31.35
N GLY A 61 3.82 -5.53 31.68
CA GLY A 61 4.41 -5.58 33.01
C GLY A 61 3.97 -4.49 34.00
N ASP A 62 3.57 -3.31 33.51
CA ASP A 62 3.41 -2.11 34.35
C ASP A 62 1.94 -1.70 34.62
N TYR A 63 0.94 -2.34 34.00
CA TYR A 63 -0.48 -2.02 34.25
C TYR A 63 -1.07 -2.68 35.51
N GLU A 64 -0.49 -3.77 36.01
CA GLU A 64 -0.93 -4.45 37.24
C GLU A 64 -0.10 -4.09 38.49
N LYS A 65 1.01 -3.34 38.35
CA LYS A 65 1.92 -3.02 39.47
C LYS A 65 1.96 -1.57 39.93
N LYS A 66 1.20 -0.65 39.31
CA LYS A 66 1.11 0.78 39.72
C LYS A 66 -0.27 1.26 40.19
N THR A 67 -1.27 0.38 40.23
CA THR A 67 -2.63 0.68 40.75
C THR A 67 -2.93 0.09 42.14
N LEU A 68 -2.02 -0.73 42.70
CA LEU A 68 -2.14 -1.34 44.03
C LEU A 68 -0.83 -1.21 44.82
N GLY A 69 -0.39 0.02 45.09
CA GLY A 69 0.89 0.22 45.78
C GLY A 69 1.31 1.65 46.09
N GLU A 70 0.41 2.49 46.65
CA GLU A 70 0.74 3.57 47.60
C GLU A 70 -0.49 4.45 47.93
N ARG A 71 -1.24 4.07 48.97
CA ARG A 71 -2.11 5.00 49.73
C ARG A 71 -1.89 4.81 51.22
N GLY A 72 -0.70 5.21 51.67
CA GLY A 72 -0.35 5.27 53.08
C GLY A 72 -0.84 6.57 53.73
N LYS A 73 -1.78 6.43 54.67
CA LYS A 73 -2.08 7.40 55.76
C LYS A 73 -2.49 8.83 55.37
N ASN A 74 -3.80 9.06 55.29
CA ASN A 74 -4.52 9.80 56.35
C ASN A 74 -6.04 9.59 56.27
N LYS A 75 -6.66 9.28 57.42
CA LYS A 75 -8.12 9.23 57.71
C LYS A 75 -8.41 10.40 58.68
N PRO A 76 -9.65 10.94 58.81
CA PRO A 76 -10.96 10.26 58.86
C PRO A 76 -11.93 10.76 57.76
N ASN A 77 -13.17 10.25 57.55
CA ASN A 77 -14.20 9.89 58.54
C ASN A 77 -15.31 8.97 57.97
N SER A 78 -16.24 8.53 58.84
CA SER A 78 -17.42 7.66 58.57
C SER A 78 -17.19 6.13 58.50
N LYS A 79 -18.27 5.36 58.77
CA LYS A 79 -18.27 4.04 59.44
C LYS A 79 -18.75 2.87 58.53
N PRO A 80 -18.57 1.60 58.94
CA PRO A 80 -18.55 0.44 58.05
C PRO A 80 -19.86 -0.38 58.01
N ILE A 81 -19.94 -1.32 57.05
CA ILE A 81 -20.80 -2.52 57.13
C ILE A 81 -19.91 -3.76 57.04
N GLN A 82 -20.29 -4.82 57.77
CA GLN A 82 -19.45 -5.97 58.13
C GLN A 82 -19.53 -7.14 57.14
N THR A 83 -18.56 -8.04 57.21
CA THR A 83 -18.55 -9.37 56.57
C THR A 83 -18.52 -10.49 57.63
N GLN A 84 -18.66 -11.75 57.16
CA GLN A 84 -18.66 -13.05 57.89
C GLN A 84 -20.07 -13.49 58.37
N SER A 85 -20.45 -14.78 58.36
CA SER A 85 -19.62 -16.01 58.42
C SER A 85 -20.21 -17.27 57.72
N ASN A 86 -19.29 -18.14 57.24
CA ASN A 86 -19.21 -19.64 57.15
C ASN A 86 -20.37 -20.57 57.65
N PRO A 87 -20.30 -21.92 57.44
CA PRO A 87 -20.09 -22.74 56.23
C PRO A 87 -21.09 -23.96 56.19
N ILE A 88 -20.91 -25.00 55.33
CA ILE A 88 -21.15 -26.46 55.61
C ILE A 88 -20.98 -27.34 54.35
N LYS A 89 -20.69 -28.64 54.54
CA LYS A 89 -20.49 -29.70 53.51
C LYS A 89 -21.58 -30.79 53.60
N ALA A 90 -21.81 -31.70 52.64
CA ALA A 90 -21.73 -31.75 51.16
C ALA A 90 -21.97 -33.23 50.75
N ASN A 91 -22.71 -33.57 49.67
CA ASN A 91 -22.76 -34.98 49.22
C ASN A 91 -23.22 -35.26 47.76
N LYS A 92 -22.50 -36.23 47.15
CA LYS A 92 -22.84 -37.19 46.05
C LYS A 92 -23.19 -36.72 44.62
N MET A 93 -22.37 -37.23 43.67
CA MET A 93 -22.65 -37.32 42.22
C MET A 93 -23.56 -38.50 41.85
N PRO A 94 -24.23 -38.44 40.69
CA PRO A 94 -24.38 -39.57 39.77
C PRO A 94 -23.58 -39.40 38.45
N LYS A 95 -23.61 -40.42 37.60
CA LYS A 95 -22.56 -40.76 36.62
C LYS A 95 -22.68 -40.11 35.23
N GLN A 96 -21.58 -40.17 34.48
CA GLN A 96 -21.49 -39.94 33.04
C GLN A 96 -22.58 -40.68 32.23
N THR A 97 -23.06 -40.05 31.16
CA THR A 97 -23.78 -40.71 30.05
C THR A 97 -23.14 -40.34 28.72
N GLN A 98 -22.98 -41.32 27.84
CA GLN A 98 -22.31 -41.19 26.55
C GLN A 98 -23.18 -40.46 25.52
N TYR A 99 -22.56 -39.61 24.71
CA TYR A 99 -23.24 -38.95 23.58
C TYR A 99 -23.26 -39.90 22.37
N LYS A 100 -24.44 -40.26 21.86
CA LYS A 100 -24.62 -40.92 20.56
C LYS A 100 -25.16 -39.90 19.55
N PRO A 101 -24.67 -39.89 18.30
CA PRO A 101 -25.19 -38.97 17.28
C PRO A 101 -26.54 -39.47 16.76
N ASN A 102 -27.59 -38.68 16.93
CA ASN A 102 -28.85 -38.85 16.19
C ASN A 102 -28.94 -37.79 15.09
N SER A 103 -29.23 -38.27 13.89
CA SER A 103 -29.45 -37.50 12.66
C SER A 103 -30.60 -36.52 12.78
N ASN A 104 -30.39 -35.28 12.33
CA ASN A 104 -31.48 -34.40 11.87
C ASN A 104 -31.00 -33.54 10.67
N PRO A 105 -31.80 -33.37 9.60
CA PRO A 105 -31.28 -32.91 8.31
C PRO A 105 -31.39 -31.37 8.14
N ILE A 106 -30.31 -30.64 8.41
CA ILE A 106 -30.16 -29.20 8.06
C ILE A 106 -28.80 -28.94 7.37
N LEU A 107 -28.19 -29.97 6.78
CA LEU A 107 -26.83 -29.91 6.20
C LEU A 107 -26.74 -30.41 4.75
N VAL A 108 -27.87 -30.42 4.03
CA VAL A 108 -27.93 -30.86 2.61
C VAL A 108 -28.63 -29.80 1.73
N ASP A 109 -28.36 -28.52 1.97
CA ASP A 109 -28.85 -27.43 1.10
C ASP A 109 -27.80 -26.35 0.79
N CYS A 110 -26.59 -26.44 1.36
CA CYS A 110 -25.48 -25.52 1.05
C CYS A 110 -24.69 -25.88 -0.23
N CYS A 111 -25.04 -26.97 -0.93
CA CYS A 111 -24.28 -27.45 -2.09
C CYS A 111 -24.96 -27.24 -3.45
N ASN A 112 -26.26 -26.91 -3.48
CA ASN A 112 -26.98 -26.72 -4.75
C ASN A 112 -27.01 -25.24 -5.21
N GLY A 113 -26.95 -24.27 -4.29
CA GLY A 113 -26.92 -22.84 -4.64
C GLY A 113 -25.60 -22.33 -5.24
N PHE A 114 -24.61 -23.20 -5.47
CA PHE A 114 -23.29 -22.83 -5.99
C PHE A 114 -23.15 -22.99 -7.52
N VAL A 115 -24.10 -23.64 -8.18
CA VAL A 115 -24.08 -23.88 -9.64
C VAL A 115 -24.84 -22.78 -10.40
N ASP A 116 -25.97 -22.32 -9.87
CA ASP A 116 -26.79 -21.29 -10.54
C ASP A 116 -26.16 -19.88 -10.45
N ASN A 117 -25.37 -19.61 -9.40
CA ASN A 117 -24.63 -18.35 -9.22
C ASN A 117 -23.42 -18.16 -10.17
N LEU A 118 -23.17 -19.09 -11.09
CA LEU A 118 -22.15 -18.92 -12.13
C LEU A 118 -22.64 -18.16 -13.37
N LEU A 119 -23.97 -17.99 -13.54
CA LEU A 119 -24.55 -17.37 -14.74
C LEU A 119 -24.85 -15.86 -14.61
N GLU A 120 -24.86 -15.31 -13.39
CA GLU A 120 -25.07 -13.86 -13.14
C GLU A 120 -23.76 -13.05 -13.00
N LYS A 121 -22.59 -13.65 -13.27
CA LYS A 121 -21.27 -12.95 -13.24
C LYS A 121 -20.93 -12.18 -14.52
N THR A 122 -21.92 -11.75 -15.28
CA THR A 122 -21.74 -11.01 -16.54
C THR A 122 -21.55 -9.49 -16.35
N GLU A 123 -21.83 -8.94 -15.17
CA GLU A 123 -21.52 -7.54 -14.83
C GLU A 123 -20.08 -7.36 -14.31
N ASN A 124 -19.10 -7.53 -15.21
CA ASN A 124 -17.78 -6.87 -15.15
C ASN A 124 -16.94 -7.11 -16.43
N LEU A 125 -17.59 -7.50 -17.53
CA LEU A 125 -16.96 -7.48 -18.83
C LEU A 125 -16.96 -6.02 -19.33
N ILE A 126 -15.91 -5.26 -19.01
CA ILE A 126 -15.53 -4.13 -19.86
C ILE A 126 -15.09 -4.76 -21.18
N VAL A 127 -16.06 -4.96 -22.06
CA VAL A 127 -15.77 -5.30 -23.45
C VAL A 127 -14.98 -4.11 -23.99
N LEU A 128 -13.75 -4.33 -24.45
CA LEU A 128 -13.01 -3.36 -25.27
C LEU A 128 -13.68 -3.14 -26.65
N GLY A 129 -14.95 -3.55 -26.80
CA GLY A 129 -15.68 -3.71 -28.05
C GLY A 129 -15.80 -2.41 -28.82
N ASP A 130 -15.93 -1.28 -28.16
CA ASP A 130 -16.09 0.00 -28.86
C ASP A 130 -14.77 0.56 -29.43
N LYS A 131 -13.59 0.09 -28.97
CA LYS A 131 -12.28 0.40 -29.59
C LYS A 131 -11.80 -0.73 -30.52
N MET A 132 -11.85 -1.98 -30.05
CA MET A 132 -11.39 -3.16 -30.79
C MET A 132 -12.36 -3.67 -31.87
N ALA A 133 -13.57 -3.13 -32.02
CA ALA A 133 -14.41 -3.45 -33.19
C ALA A 133 -13.89 -2.87 -34.52
N THR A 134 -12.79 -2.11 -34.49
CA THR A 134 -12.07 -1.74 -35.72
C THR A 134 -11.20 -2.91 -36.17
N SER A 135 -11.26 -3.27 -37.47
CA SER A 135 -10.64 -4.47 -38.03
C SER A 135 -9.11 -4.37 -38.25
N GLY A 136 -8.41 -3.69 -37.34
CA GLY A 136 -6.98 -3.41 -37.39
C GLY A 136 -6.15 -4.24 -36.41
N LEU A 137 -4.82 -4.09 -36.50
CA LEU A 137 -3.93 -4.55 -35.45
C LEU A 137 -4.06 -3.61 -34.24
N PRO A 138 -4.01 -4.11 -32.99
CA PRO A 138 -4.09 -3.25 -31.81
C PRO A 138 -2.91 -2.27 -31.76
N LYS A 139 -3.20 -1.04 -31.35
CA LYS A 139 -2.22 0.05 -31.24
C LYS A 139 -1.55 0.06 -29.88
N LEU A 140 -0.23 0.03 -29.85
CA LEU A 140 0.59 0.00 -28.65
C LEU A 140 1.46 1.24 -28.52
N VAL A 141 1.52 1.76 -27.30
CA VAL A 141 2.63 2.61 -26.84
C VAL A 141 3.53 1.77 -25.94
N VAL A 142 4.84 1.82 -26.18
CA VAL A 142 5.84 1.07 -25.41
C VAL A 142 6.68 2.03 -24.57
N PHE A 143 6.57 1.89 -23.25
CA PHE A 143 7.32 2.69 -22.29
C PHE A 143 8.51 1.91 -21.74
N SER A 144 9.66 2.58 -21.68
CA SER A 144 10.90 1.99 -21.19
C SER A 144 11.92 3.02 -20.69
N ASP A 145 12.95 2.55 -19.98
CA ASP A 145 14.16 3.32 -19.70
C ASP A 145 15.34 2.70 -20.46
N PRO A 146 15.67 3.20 -21.66
CA PRO A 146 16.74 2.64 -22.49
C PRO A 146 18.15 2.83 -21.91
N LYS A 147 18.31 3.64 -20.84
CA LYS A 147 19.61 3.84 -20.18
C LYS A 147 20.06 2.61 -19.37
N LYS A 148 19.17 1.63 -19.15
CA LYS A 148 19.45 0.37 -18.46
C LYS A 148 19.79 -0.73 -19.48
N GLY A 149 21.06 -0.92 -19.80
CA GLY A 149 21.55 -1.72 -20.96
C GLY A 149 20.74 -2.96 -21.37
N HIS A 150 20.55 -3.94 -20.46
CA HIS A 150 19.82 -5.19 -20.78
C HIS A 150 18.35 -4.99 -21.19
N VAL A 151 17.74 -3.86 -20.78
CA VAL A 151 16.37 -3.50 -21.13
C VAL A 151 16.23 -3.24 -22.64
N ALA A 152 17.25 -2.67 -23.29
CA ALA A 152 17.22 -2.35 -24.72
C ALA A 152 17.17 -3.60 -25.61
N GLU A 153 17.87 -4.67 -25.23
CA GLU A 153 17.85 -5.97 -25.93
C GLU A 153 16.47 -6.61 -25.85
N ILE A 154 15.90 -6.67 -24.64
CA ILE A 154 14.55 -7.21 -24.37
C ILE A 154 13.49 -6.46 -25.18
N ILE A 155 13.56 -5.13 -25.23
CA ILE A 155 12.62 -4.31 -26.01
C ILE A 155 12.79 -4.56 -27.49
N THR A 156 14.02 -4.65 -28.00
CA THR A 156 14.27 -4.96 -29.42
C THR A 156 13.69 -6.32 -29.79
N GLU A 157 13.84 -7.32 -28.92
CA GLU A 157 13.23 -8.64 -29.10
C GLU A 157 11.70 -8.58 -29.07
N PHE A 158 11.11 -7.82 -28.14
CA PHE A 158 9.66 -7.62 -28.04
C PHE A 158 9.07 -6.87 -29.24
N LEU A 159 9.72 -5.78 -29.69
CA LEU A 159 9.31 -5.01 -30.87
C LEU A 159 9.35 -5.89 -32.14
N ASN A 160 10.37 -6.74 -32.28
CA ASN A 160 10.42 -7.74 -33.36
C ASN A 160 9.29 -8.78 -33.24
N PHE A 161 8.95 -9.22 -32.02
CA PHE A 161 7.82 -10.12 -31.79
C PHE A 161 6.46 -9.48 -32.14
N VAL A 162 6.21 -8.21 -31.80
CA VAL A 162 4.90 -7.58 -32.06
C VAL A 162 4.73 -7.04 -33.48
N LYS A 163 5.79 -6.94 -34.28
CA LYS A 163 5.80 -6.30 -35.62
C LYS A 163 4.70 -6.76 -36.60
N SER A 164 4.22 -8.00 -36.51
CA SER A 164 3.13 -8.54 -37.34
C SER A 164 1.84 -8.81 -36.56
N ARG A 165 1.75 -8.31 -35.32
CA ARG A 165 0.69 -8.61 -34.33
C ARG A 165 0.08 -7.34 -33.71
N ALA A 166 0.76 -6.20 -33.79
CA ALA A 166 0.33 -4.90 -33.29
C ALA A 166 0.97 -3.76 -34.09
N GLU A 167 0.33 -2.59 -34.07
CA GLU A 167 0.91 -1.33 -34.54
C GLU A 167 1.58 -0.63 -33.35
N VAL A 168 2.90 -0.46 -33.36
CA VAL A 168 3.59 0.30 -32.30
C VAL A 168 3.65 1.77 -32.71
N ILE A 169 2.87 2.62 -32.04
CA ILE A 169 2.81 4.07 -32.33
C ILE A 169 4.14 4.73 -31.94
N VAL A 170 4.64 4.44 -30.74
CA VAL A 170 5.92 4.95 -30.24
C VAL A 170 6.53 4.00 -29.21
N SER A 171 7.87 3.99 -29.13
CA SER A 171 8.64 3.35 -28.07
C SER A 171 9.59 4.39 -27.47
N CYS A 172 9.32 4.85 -26.25
CA CYS A 172 10.01 6.01 -25.66
C CYS A 172 10.07 5.96 -24.12
N GLY A 173 10.72 6.96 -23.51
CA GLY A 173 10.56 7.28 -22.10
C GLY A 173 9.16 7.83 -21.79
N ILE A 174 8.71 7.67 -20.54
CA ILE A 174 7.38 8.12 -20.11
C ILE A 174 7.22 9.65 -20.26
N GLU A 175 8.27 10.40 -19.89
CA GLU A 175 8.32 11.86 -19.97
C GLU A 175 8.39 12.38 -21.43
N GLU A 176 8.69 11.51 -22.39
CA GLU A 176 8.85 11.85 -23.82
C GLU A 176 7.53 11.69 -24.61
N CYS A 177 6.49 11.10 -24.01
CA CYS A 177 5.23 10.83 -24.67
C CYS A 177 4.16 11.89 -24.36
N THR A 178 3.43 12.34 -25.39
CA THR A 178 2.35 13.32 -25.25
C THR A 178 1.00 12.65 -25.06
N VAL A 179 0.07 13.35 -24.40
CA VAL A 179 -1.29 12.87 -24.15
C VAL A 179 -2.03 12.55 -25.45
N ASP A 180 -1.75 13.27 -26.54
CA ASP A 180 -2.39 13.03 -27.84
C ASP A 180 -1.95 11.71 -28.48
N ILE A 181 -0.66 11.36 -28.39
CA ILE A 181 -0.15 10.04 -28.82
C ILE A 181 -0.82 8.91 -28.02
N LEU A 182 -1.04 9.12 -26.72
CA LEU A 182 -1.68 8.12 -25.88
C LEU A 182 -3.17 7.92 -26.22
N LYS A 183 -3.90 8.93 -26.70
CA LYS A 183 -5.32 8.78 -27.10
C LYS A 183 -5.51 7.76 -28.22
N GLU A 184 -4.52 7.66 -29.12
CA GLU A 184 -4.52 6.73 -30.25
C GLU A 184 -4.23 5.27 -29.85
N ALA A 185 -3.73 5.03 -28.63
CA ALA A 185 -3.37 3.69 -28.17
C ALA A 185 -4.59 2.87 -27.68
N ASP A 186 -4.50 1.56 -27.89
CA ASP A 186 -5.35 0.56 -27.25
C ASP A 186 -4.74 0.08 -25.93
N PHE A 187 -3.41 -0.04 -25.86
CA PHE A 187 -2.68 -0.37 -24.63
C PHE A 187 -1.35 0.37 -24.50
N ALA A 188 -0.90 0.54 -23.26
CA ALA A 188 0.45 0.96 -22.92
C ALA A 188 1.23 -0.19 -22.28
N VAL A 189 2.31 -0.65 -22.92
CA VAL A 189 3.20 -1.69 -22.36
C VAL A 189 4.34 -1.00 -21.62
N VAL A 190 4.40 -1.18 -20.30
CA VAL A 190 5.44 -0.57 -19.44
C VAL A 190 6.48 -1.61 -19.06
N PHE A 191 7.68 -1.48 -19.61
CA PHE A 191 8.84 -2.31 -19.25
C PHE A 191 9.56 -1.70 -18.05
N GLY A 192 9.29 -2.21 -16.85
CA GLY A 192 9.83 -1.66 -15.60
C GLY A 192 9.18 -2.24 -14.35
N GLY A 193 9.48 -1.62 -13.20
CA GLY A 193 8.86 -1.98 -11.92
C GLY A 193 7.61 -1.14 -11.61
N ASP A 194 7.04 -1.36 -10.43
CA ASP A 194 5.85 -0.63 -9.95
C ASP A 194 6.01 0.89 -10.02
N GLY A 195 7.22 1.42 -9.79
CA GLY A 195 7.54 2.85 -9.92
C GLY A 195 7.44 3.40 -11.35
N SER A 196 7.79 2.61 -12.37
CA SER A 196 7.64 2.98 -13.78
C SER A 196 6.17 2.99 -14.20
N ILE A 197 5.37 2.06 -13.69
CA ILE A 197 3.92 2.06 -13.93
C ILE A 197 3.27 3.25 -13.23
N THR A 198 3.70 3.55 -12.00
CA THR A 198 3.26 4.70 -11.20
C THR A 198 3.54 6.04 -11.92
N SER A 199 4.69 6.20 -12.59
CA SER A 199 4.96 7.42 -13.37
C SER A 199 4.09 7.55 -14.62
N ALA A 200 3.78 6.44 -15.30
CA ALA A 200 2.86 6.46 -16.45
C ALA A 200 1.38 6.67 -16.04
N ALA A 201 1.01 6.27 -14.80
CA ALA A 201 -0.39 6.21 -14.37
C ALA A 201 -1.15 7.55 -14.49
N ARG A 202 -0.50 8.67 -14.16
CA ARG A 202 -1.11 10.01 -14.23
C ARG A 202 -1.45 10.46 -15.66
N GLN A 203 -0.72 10.02 -16.68
CA GLN A 203 -1.02 10.34 -18.08
C GLN A 203 -2.05 9.35 -18.65
N LEU A 204 -1.87 8.06 -18.36
CA LEU A 204 -2.74 6.99 -18.88
C LEU A 204 -4.18 7.08 -18.35
N SER A 205 -4.40 7.51 -17.10
CA SER A 205 -5.74 7.70 -16.53
C SER A 205 -6.50 8.90 -17.11
N GLN A 206 -5.81 9.86 -17.77
CA GLN A 206 -6.47 10.97 -18.48
C GLN A 206 -7.07 10.54 -19.81
N VAL A 207 -6.55 9.46 -20.41
CA VAL A 207 -6.96 8.95 -21.73
C VAL A 207 -7.63 7.58 -21.68
N ASN A 208 -7.77 6.99 -20.48
CA ASN A 208 -8.34 5.66 -20.25
C ASN A 208 -7.66 4.55 -21.08
N VAL A 209 -6.33 4.56 -21.14
CA VAL A 209 -5.54 3.51 -21.80
C VAL A 209 -5.09 2.46 -20.77
N PRO A 210 -5.48 1.18 -20.92
CA PRO A 210 -5.03 0.11 -20.03
C PRO A 210 -3.52 -0.12 -20.10
N VAL A 211 -2.89 -0.26 -18.94
CA VAL A 211 -1.47 -0.58 -18.80
C VAL A 211 -1.24 -2.08 -18.77
N ILE A 212 -0.14 -2.52 -19.37
CA ILE A 212 0.41 -3.87 -19.24
C ILE A 212 1.77 -3.72 -18.56
N GLY A 213 1.83 -4.05 -17.28
CA GLY A 213 3.05 -3.95 -16.48
C GLY A 213 3.97 -5.15 -16.68
N VAL A 214 5.09 -4.95 -17.38
CA VAL A 214 6.10 -5.98 -17.62
C VAL A 214 7.31 -5.78 -16.72
N ASN A 215 7.39 -6.62 -15.68
CA ASN A 215 8.51 -6.65 -14.76
C ASN A 215 9.75 -7.29 -15.41
N LEU A 216 10.88 -6.57 -15.30
CA LEU A 216 12.21 -7.01 -15.77
C LEU A 216 13.14 -7.54 -14.66
N GLY A 217 12.61 -7.72 -13.44
CA GLY A 217 13.33 -8.19 -12.27
C GLY A 217 12.43 -8.96 -11.30
N LYS A 218 12.20 -8.42 -10.10
CA LYS A 218 11.33 -9.05 -9.09
C LYS A 218 9.87 -8.63 -9.28
N LEU A 219 8.95 -9.60 -9.26
CA LEU A 219 7.50 -9.43 -9.43
C LEU A 219 6.97 -8.17 -8.72
N GLY A 220 6.18 -7.37 -9.43
CA GLY A 220 5.55 -6.14 -8.94
C GLY A 220 4.19 -6.38 -8.26
N TYR A 221 3.60 -5.33 -7.66
CA TYR A 221 2.17 -5.29 -7.34
C TYR A 221 1.30 -4.75 -8.50
N LEU A 222 1.93 -4.01 -9.42
CA LEU A 222 1.35 -3.53 -10.68
C LEU A 222 2.03 -4.20 -11.89
N ALA A 223 3.31 -4.55 -11.76
CA ALA A 223 4.06 -5.24 -12.81
C ALA A 223 3.90 -6.78 -12.68
N GLU A 224 2.77 -7.31 -13.15
CA GLU A 224 2.38 -8.72 -13.00
C GLU A 224 2.93 -9.67 -14.07
N PHE A 225 3.26 -9.17 -15.26
CA PHE A 225 3.79 -9.98 -16.37
C PHE A 225 5.32 -10.03 -16.34
N ASN A 226 5.90 -11.15 -16.77
CA ASN A 226 7.24 -11.14 -17.37
C ASN A 226 7.14 -11.14 -18.91
N VAL A 227 8.28 -10.99 -19.59
CA VAL A 227 8.34 -10.86 -21.06
C VAL A 227 7.78 -12.11 -21.78
N SER A 228 8.07 -13.31 -21.27
CA SER A 228 7.59 -14.57 -21.85
C SER A 228 6.08 -14.73 -21.65
N GLU A 229 5.59 -14.46 -20.43
CA GLU A 229 4.16 -14.48 -20.12
C GLU A 229 3.37 -13.50 -20.98
N LEU A 230 3.90 -12.29 -21.24
CA LEU A 230 3.26 -11.35 -22.16
C LEU A 230 3.24 -11.87 -23.61
N LYS A 231 4.33 -12.50 -24.09
CA LYS A 231 4.37 -13.10 -25.43
C LYS A 231 3.34 -14.24 -25.57
N GLU A 232 3.18 -15.06 -24.53
CA GLU A 232 2.18 -16.13 -24.47
C GLU A 232 0.73 -15.60 -24.38
N PHE A 233 0.53 -14.50 -23.64
CA PHE A 233 -0.78 -13.85 -23.50
C PHE A 233 -1.18 -13.00 -24.72
N PHE A 234 -0.22 -12.55 -25.53
CA PHE A 234 -0.44 -11.63 -26.64
C PHE A 234 -1.56 -12.02 -27.62
N PRO A 235 -1.73 -13.30 -28.01
CA PRO A 235 -2.84 -13.72 -28.87
C PRO A 235 -4.22 -13.44 -28.24
N SER A 236 -4.35 -13.63 -26.93
CA SER A 236 -5.59 -13.32 -26.18
C SER A 236 -5.85 -11.82 -26.13
N LEU A 237 -4.79 -11.01 -26.00
CA LEU A 237 -4.88 -9.55 -26.10
C LEU A 237 -5.37 -9.12 -27.49
N THR A 238 -4.77 -9.64 -28.57
CA THR A 238 -5.19 -9.31 -29.95
C THR A 238 -6.62 -9.79 -30.27
N ALA A 239 -7.14 -10.77 -29.54
CA ALA A 239 -8.50 -11.28 -29.69
C ALA A 239 -9.54 -10.57 -28.79
N GLY A 240 -9.16 -9.46 -28.13
CA GLY A 240 -10.05 -8.71 -27.23
C GLY A 240 -10.43 -9.44 -25.93
N LYS A 241 -9.67 -10.47 -25.56
CA LYS A 241 -9.91 -11.29 -24.34
C LYS A 241 -9.07 -10.84 -23.14
N ALA A 242 -8.61 -9.59 -23.16
CA ALA A 242 -7.86 -9.00 -22.06
C ALA A 242 -8.80 -8.48 -20.97
N HIS A 243 -8.71 -9.04 -19.77
CA HIS A 243 -9.42 -8.50 -18.60
C HIS A 243 -8.65 -7.30 -18.03
N THR A 244 -9.37 -6.23 -17.73
CA THR A 244 -8.82 -4.98 -17.20
C THR A 244 -9.49 -4.61 -15.89
N ASP A 245 -8.70 -4.39 -14.85
CA ASP A 245 -9.14 -3.84 -13.57
C ASP A 245 -9.12 -2.31 -13.59
N LYS A 246 -10.18 -1.71 -13.02
CA LYS A 246 -10.16 -0.30 -12.59
C LYS A 246 -9.51 -0.19 -11.22
N ARG A 247 -8.60 0.77 -11.06
CA ARG A 247 -7.98 1.15 -9.80
C ARG A 247 -8.30 2.62 -9.53
N MET A 248 -8.96 2.92 -8.41
CA MET A 248 -9.22 4.30 -8.00
C MET A 248 -7.90 5.06 -7.80
N MET A 249 -7.93 6.37 -8.06
CA MET A 249 -6.82 7.30 -7.79
C MET A 249 -7.30 8.39 -6.83
N LEU A 250 -6.36 9.02 -6.12
CA LEU A 250 -6.62 10.25 -5.35
C LEU A 250 -6.40 11.47 -6.25
N GLY A 251 -7.31 12.44 -6.20
CA GLY A 251 -7.05 13.80 -6.65
C GLY A 251 -6.56 14.63 -5.47
N CYS A 252 -5.45 15.34 -5.63
CA CYS A 252 -4.89 16.23 -4.62
C CYS A 252 -4.82 17.65 -5.17
N GLY A 253 -5.48 18.59 -4.50
CA GLY A 253 -5.37 20.03 -4.75
C GLY A 253 -4.82 20.75 -3.53
N ILE A 254 -3.90 21.69 -3.73
CA ILE A 254 -3.34 22.53 -2.67
C ILE A 254 -3.83 23.96 -2.93
N PHE A 255 -4.43 24.56 -1.92
CA PHE A 255 -5.07 25.87 -2.01
C PHE A 255 -4.42 26.85 -1.06
N SER A 256 -4.08 28.06 -1.53
CA SER A 256 -3.51 29.13 -0.71
C SER A 256 -4.47 30.31 -0.75
N ASN A 257 -4.95 30.78 0.41
CA ASN A 257 -5.98 31.83 0.51
C ASN A 257 -7.26 31.57 -0.31
N GLY A 258 -7.58 30.30 -0.59
CA GLY A 258 -8.71 29.86 -1.41
C GLY A 258 -8.42 29.67 -2.91
N GLU A 259 -7.29 30.18 -3.41
CA GLU A 259 -6.86 29.98 -4.81
C GLU A 259 -6.09 28.65 -4.98
N GLU A 260 -6.24 27.99 -6.13
CA GLU A 260 -5.55 26.73 -6.40
C GLU A 260 -4.08 26.98 -6.76
N LYS A 261 -3.19 26.62 -5.83
CA LYS A 261 -1.72 26.73 -5.95
C LYS A 261 -1.14 25.60 -6.80
N PHE A 262 -1.71 24.40 -6.67
CA PHE A 262 -1.19 23.18 -7.29
C PHE A 262 -2.25 22.08 -7.34
N ARG A 263 -2.23 21.23 -8.37
CA ARG A 263 -3.08 20.03 -8.47
C ARG A 263 -2.35 18.87 -9.15
N SER A 264 -2.58 17.65 -8.66
CA SER A 264 -2.12 16.40 -9.27
C SER A 264 -3.05 15.23 -8.90
N ALA A 265 -2.79 14.06 -9.46
CA ALA A 265 -3.39 12.79 -9.05
C ALA A 265 -2.32 11.84 -8.50
N ALA A 266 -2.72 10.90 -7.66
CA ALA A 266 -1.88 9.84 -7.12
C ALA A 266 -2.55 8.47 -7.28
N ILE A 267 -1.82 7.45 -7.74
CA ILE A 267 -2.33 6.06 -7.79
C ILE A 267 -2.15 5.35 -6.44
N ASN A 268 -1.09 5.65 -5.70
CA ASN A 268 -0.77 5.02 -4.42
C ASN A 268 -1.20 5.90 -3.25
N ASP A 269 -0.55 7.06 -3.09
CA ASP A 269 -0.71 7.87 -1.88
C ASP A 269 -0.38 9.36 -2.08
N VAL A 270 -1.02 10.17 -1.24
CA VAL A 270 -0.69 11.57 -0.95
C VAL A 270 -0.06 11.61 0.43
N VAL A 271 1.17 12.11 0.53
CA VAL A 271 1.97 12.15 1.75
C VAL A 271 2.25 13.60 2.11
N VAL A 272 1.79 14.06 3.27
CA VAL A 272 2.27 15.31 3.89
C VAL A 272 3.39 14.93 4.83
N THR A 273 4.62 15.40 4.58
CA THR A 273 5.81 15.06 5.38
C THR A 273 6.52 16.31 5.90
N ALA A 274 7.14 16.22 7.08
CA ALA A 274 7.83 17.32 7.71
C ALA A 274 8.99 17.89 6.88
N GLY A 275 9.76 17.03 6.18
CA GLY A 275 10.98 17.42 5.45
C GLY A 275 12.04 18.12 6.31
N PRO A 276 13.16 18.61 5.74
CA PRO A 276 14.22 19.31 6.49
C PRO A 276 13.68 20.57 7.20
N PRO A 277 13.99 20.83 8.49
CA PRO A 277 15.03 20.21 9.32
C PRO A 277 14.56 18.98 10.14
N PHE A 278 13.58 18.24 9.64
CA PHE A 278 13.03 16.99 10.20
C PHE A 278 12.47 17.14 11.62
N LYS A 279 11.84 18.28 11.89
CA LYS A 279 11.09 18.53 13.13
C LYS A 279 9.62 18.17 12.93
N MET A 280 9.04 17.43 13.88
CA MET A 280 7.61 17.06 13.86
C MET A 280 6.71 18.27 13.57
N ILE A 281 5.83 18.09 12.61
CA ILE A 281 4.80 19.04 12.20
C ILE A 281 3.51 18.79 12.98
N GLU A 282 2.63 19.79 12.99
CA GLU A 282 1.29 19.69 13.53
C GLU A 282 0.27 19.95 12.43
N LEU A 283 -0.56 18.93 12.17
CA LEU A 283 -1.56 18.93 11.10
C LEU A 283 -2.96 18.77 11.69
N LYS A 284 -3.88 19.65 11.35
CA LYS A 284 -5.32 19.47 11.61
C LYS A 284 -5.96 18.81 10.40
N MET A 285 -6.89 17.90 10.60
CA MET A 285 -7.61 17.24 9.51
C MET A 285 -9.12 17.21 9.74
N SER A 286 -9.87 17.29 8.64
CA SER A 286 -11.31 17.07 8.58
C SER A 286 -11.68 16.08 7.48
N VAL A 287 -12.79 15.38 7.67
CA VAL A 287 -13.42 14.52 6.67
C VAL A 287 -14.84 15.02 6.45
N ASP A 288 -15.21 15.28 5.21
CA ASP A 288 -16.55 15.78 4.82
C ASP A 288 -16.97 17.05 5.59
N GLY A 289 -16.00 17.95 5.79
CA GLY A 289 -16.14 19.20 6.54
C GLY A 289 -16.17 19.04 8.07
N GLN A 290 -16.24 17.81 8.60
CA GLN A 290 -16.23 17.55 10.04
C GLN A 290 -14.80 17.43 10.57
N PRO A 291 -14.40 18.17 11.62
CA PRO A 291 -13.09 18.01 12.26
C PRO A 291 -12.90 16.59 12.79
N LEU A 292 -11.82 15.93 12.35
CA LEU A 292 -11.50 14.55 12.74
C LEU A 292 -10.42 14.50 13.83
N ALA A 293 -9.27 15.14 13.59
CA ALA A 293 -8.12 15.06 14.50
C ALA A 293 -7.13 16.23 14.33
N VAL A 294 -6.24 16.37 15.32
CA VAL A 294 -4.98 17.10 15.20
C VAL A 294 -3.84 16.11 15.47
N CYS A 295 -2.83 16.10 14.60
CA CYS A 295 -1.73 15.15 14.61
C CYS A 295 -0.39 15.88 14.77
N ILE A 296 0.35 15.59 15.85
CA ILE A 296 1.77 15.91 15.97
C ILE A 296 2.56 14.67 15.55
N SER A 297 3.31 14.77 14.45
CA SER A 297 3.88 13.62 13.74
C SER A 297 5.00 14.03 12.79
N ASP A 298 5.68 13.04 12.20
CA ASP A 298 6.58 13.27 11.06
C ASP A 298 5.81 13.51 9.75
N GLY A 299 4.53 13.14 9.70
CA GLY A 299 3.68 13.26 8.53
C GLY A 299 2.37 12.48 8.60
N LEU A 300 1.63 12.54 7.49
CA LEU A 300 0.34 11.88 7.28
C LEU A 300 0.27 11.33 5.86
N ILE A 301 -0.17 10.08 5.72
CA ILE A 301 -0.40 9.40 4.44
C ILE A 301 -1.91 9.26 4.24
N ILE A 302 -2.40 9.67 3.07
CA ILE A 302 -3.73 9.31 2.58
C ILE A 302 -3.50 8.38 1.39
N SER A 303 -3.97 7.14 1.45
CA SER A 303 -3.62 6.07 0.51
C SER A 303 -4.85 5.46 -0.15
N THR A 304 -4.72 5.10 -1.44
CA THR A 304 -5.68 4.23 -2.14
C THR A 304 -5.50 2.77 -1.70
N PRO A 305 -6.38 1.85 -2.14
CA PRO A 305 -6.16 0.42 -1.93
C PRO A 305 -4.97 -0.14 -2.71
N THR A 306 -4.59 0.48 -3.84
CA THR A 306 -3.36 0.13 -4.58
C THR A 306 -2.11 0.57 -3.81
N GLY A 307 -2.13 1.78 -3.24
CA GLY A 307 -1.06 2.27 -2.37
C GLY A 307 -1.00 1.60 -1.01
N SER A 308 -2.03 0.85 -0.61
CA SER A 308 -2.10 0.20 0.70
C SER A 308 -0.90 -0.72 0.96
N THR A 309 -0.34 -1.34 -0.10
CA THR A 309 0.87 -2.19 -0.10
C THR A 309 2.18 -1.45 -0.34
N ALA A 310 2.14 -0.13 -0.55
CA ALA A 310 3.30 0.74 -0.81
C ALA A 310 3.78 1.42 0.49
N TYR A 311 3.81 2.76 0.56
CA TYR A 311 4.34 3.45 1.73
C TYR A 311 3.42 3.31 2.96
N ASN A 312 2.10 3.27 2.73
CA ASN A 312 1.09 3.00 3.76
C ASN A 312 1.38 1.74 4.59
N LEU A 313 1.74 0.62 3.95
CA LEU A 313 2.10 -0.63 4.64
C LEU A 313 3.30 -0.44 5.58
N SER A 314 4.28 0.35 5.15
CA SER A 314 5.50 0.61 5.91
C SER A 314 5.25 1.53 7.12
N ALA A 315 4.24 2.40 7.04
CA ALA A 315 3.76 3.22 8.15
C ALA A 315 2.77 2.48 9.08
N GLY A 316 2.48 1.19 8.83
CA GLY A 316 1.59 0.37 9.64
C GLY A 316 0.11 0.46 9.28
N GLY A 317 -0.22 1.02 8.11
CA GLY A 317 -1.58 0.99 7.56
C GLY A 317 -2.02 -0.42 7.12
N PRO A 318 -3.34 -0.69 7.08
CA PRO A 318 -3.87 -1.96 6.61
C PRO A 318 -3.59 -2.19 5.12
N ILE A 319 -3.48 -3.46 4.74
CA ILE A 319 -3.53 -3.89 3.34
C ILE A 319 -4.99 -4.00 2.92
N LEU A 320 -5.32 -3.44 1.76
CA LEU A 320 -6.66 -3.43 1.19
C LEU A 320 -6.70 -4.24 -0.13
N SER A 321 -7.88 -4.72 -0.51
CA SER A 321 -8.07 -5.29 -1.85
C SER A 321 -7.99 -4.18 -2.91
N PRO A 322 -7.18 -4.31 -3.99
CA PRO A 322 -6.99 -3.26 -5.00
C PRO A 322 -8.25 -2.72 -5.68
N LYS A 323 -9.36 -3.47 -5.65
CA LYS A 323 -10.66 -3.12 -6.24
C LYS A 323 -11.63 -2.40 -5.29
N MET A 324 -11.24 -2.19 -4.02
CA MET A 324 -12.11 -1.52 -3.07
C MET A 324 -12.22 -0.02 -3.39
N GLU A 325 -13.32 0.60 -3.01
CA GLU A 325 -13.55 2.05 -3.13
C GLU A 325 -13.44 2.68 -1.73
N ALA A 326 -12.20 2.85 -1.27
CA ALA A 326 -11.90 3.37 0.07
C ALA A 326 -10.56 4.11 0.11
N MET A 327 -10.41 5.03 1.07
CA MET A 327 -9.13 5.68 1.39
C MET A 327 -8.65 5.24 2.77
N VAL A 328 -7.34 5.15 2.96
CA VAL A 328 -6.70 4.94 4.27
C VAL A 328 -6.06 6.23 4.74
N ILE A 329 -6.34 6.67 5.96
CA ILE A 329 -5.61 7.75 6.63
C ILE A 329 -4.65 7.11 7.64
N THR A 330 -3.34 7.23 7.42
CA THR A 330 -2.27 6.61 8.21
C THR A 330 -1.28 7.67 8.71
N PRO A 331 -1.10 7.88 10.02
CA PRO A 331 -0.12 8.81 10.56
C PRO A 331 1.31 8.23 10.50
N MET A 332 2.32 9.09 10.29
CA MET A 332 3.74 8.71 10.29
C MET A 332 4.39 9.08 11.63
N CYS A 333 4.81 8.08 12.40
CA CYS A 333 5.44 8.28 13.71
C CYS A 333 4.66 9.27 14.64
N PRO A 334 3.34 9.10 14.84
CA PRO A 334 2.57 10.04 15.65
C PRO A 334 3.05 10.05 17.11
N HIS A 335 3.13 11.24 17.70
CA HIS A 335 3.41 11.39 19.13
C HIS A 335 2.29 10.78 20.00
N SER A 336 1.08 10.68 19.48
CA SER A 336 -0.04 10.00 20.15
C SER A 336 -0.08 8.51 19.81
N LEU A 337 0.09 7.66 20.83
CA LEU A 337 0.00 6.20 20.71
C LEU A 337 -1.39 5.68 20.33
N SER A 338 -2.45 6.49 20.52
CA SER A 338 -3.83 6.14 20.15
C SER A 338 -4.17 6.48 18.70
N PHE A 339 -3.31 7.22 17.98
CA PHE A 339 -3.55 7.49 16.56
C PHE A 339 -3.30 6.21 15.76
N ARG A 340 -4.38 5.54 15.37
CA ARG A 340 -4.36 4.36 14.50
C ARG A 340 -4.80 4.72 13.09
N PRO A 341 -4.34 3.98 12.07
CA PRO A 341 -4.90 4.07 10.73
C PRO A 341 -6.40 3.84 10.73
N ILE A 342 -7.12 4.61 9.91
CA ILE A 342 -8.55 4.40 9.66
C ILE A 342 -8.81 4.23 8.17
N VAL A 343 -9.87 3.50 7.84
CA VAL A 343 -10.36 3.34 6.47
C VAL A 343 -11.69 4.08 6.35
N ILE A 344 -11.82 4.91 5.33
CA ILE A 344 -13.03 5.70 5.01
C ILE A 344 -13.44 5.44 3.56
N ASN A 345 -14.66 5.83 3.17
CA ASN A 345 -15.15 5.66 1.80
C ASN A 345 -14.30 6.47 0.80
N ALA A 346 -14.28 6.04 -0.48
CA ALA A 346 -13.58 6.78 -1.53
C ALA A 346 -14.21 8.15 -1.83
N ASP A 347 -15.53 8.30 -1.70
CA ASP A 347 -16.26 9.52 -2.04
C ASP A 347 -16.12 10.65 -0.99
N SER A 348 -15.63 10.32 0.21
CA SER A 348 -15.29 11.31 1.23
C SER A 348 -14.21 12.30 0.75
N LYS A 349 -14.24 13.51 1.32
CA LYS A 349 -13.25 14.57 1.10
C LYS A 349 -12.41 14.76 2.37
N VAL A 350 -11.11 14.57 2.26
CA VAL A 350 -10.15 14.83 3.34
C VAL A 350 -9.53 16.20 3.13
N GLU A 351 -9.60 17.08 4.13
CA GLU A 351 -8.86 18.35 4.15
C GLU A 351 -7.80 18.30 5.24
N VAL A 352 -6.57 18.74 4.92
CA VAL A 352 -5.43 18.81 5.85
C VAL A 352 -4.89 20.24 5.89
N PHE A 353 -4.77 20.78 7.09
CA PHE A 353 -4.37 22.16 7.39
C PHE A 353 -3.08 22.16 8.21
N GLY A 354 -2.16 23.07 7.90
CA GLY A 354 -1.00 23.34 8.73
C GLY A 354 -1.40 24.04 10.05
N VAL A 355 -1.03 23.46 11.19
CA VAL A 355 -1.06 24.14 12.50
C VAL A 355 0.36 24.53 12.93
N ARG A 356 1.35 23.68 12.60
CA ARG A 356 2.78 24.00 12.66
C ARG A 356 3.49 23.26 11.54
N VAL A 357 3.91 23.98 10.51
CA VAL A 357 4.75 23.49 9.41
C VAL A 357 6.18 24.03 9.55
N ASN A 358 7.11 23.54 8.73
CA ASN A 358 8.48 24.03 8.63
C ASN A 358 8.88 24.23 7.14
N GLU A 359 10.05 24.81 6.87
CA GLU A 359 10.49 25.19 5.51
C GLU A 359 10.63 24.02 4.51
N GLY A 360 10.80 22.79 5.00
CA GLY A 360 10.84 21.57 4.20
C GLY A 360 9.51 20.82 4.14
N THR A 361 8.46 21.29 4.81
CA THR A 361 7.17 20.60 4.84
C THR A 361 6.58 20.54 3.44
N THR A 362 6.27 19.32 3.00
CA THR A 362 6.05 19.00 1.59
C THR A 362 4.87 18.04 1.46
N VAL A 363 3.99 18.32 0.51
CA VAL A 363 3.00 17.36 0.00
C VAL A 363 3.64 16.63 -1.17
N SER A 364 3.60 15.30 -1.15
CA SER A 364 4.14 14.42 -2.19
C SER A 364 3.04 13.50 -2.70
N MET A 365 2.94 13.32 -4.02
CA MET A 365 2.05 12.38 -4.68
C MET A 365 2.89 11.27 -5.29
N ASP A 366 2.59 10.02 -4.91
CA ASP A 366 3.28 8.81 -5.36
C ASP A 366 4.81 8.80 -5.13
N GLY A 367 5.34 9.70 -4.29
CA GLY A 367 6.78 9.90 -4.12
C GLY A 367 7.49 10.54 -5.33
N GLN A 368 6.75 11.03 -6.34
CA GLN A 368 7.31 11.51 -7.61
C GLN A 368 7.08 13.00 -7.86
N VAL A 369 5.88 13.48 -7.54
CA VAL A 369 5.49 14.88 -7.73
C VAL A 369 5.36 15.51 -6.35
N SER A 370 5.81 16.73 -6.15
CA SER A 370 5.75 17.37 -4.83
C SER A 370 5.56 18.88 -4.89
N CYS A 371 5.02 19.44 -3.80
CA CYS A 371 4.81 20.86 -3.61
C CYS A 371 5.06 21.22 -2.14
N LYS A 372 5.71 22.37 -1.88
CA LYS A 372 5.90 22.87 -0.51
C LYS A 372 4.57 23.33 0.10
N LEU A 373 4.36 22.99 1.36
CA LEU A 373 3.19 23.36 2.14
C LEU A 373 3.52 24.53 3.08
N SER A 374 2.84 25.66 2.90
CA SER A 374 2.88 26.81 3.80
C SER A 374 1.81 26.68 4.90
N ILE A 375 1.87 27.52 5.94
CA ILE A 375 0.93 27.45 7.07
C ILE A 375 -0.52 27.78 6.66
N ASP A 376 -0.70 28.71 5.72
CA ASP A 376 -2.01 29.15 5.20
C ASP A 376 -2.52 28.27 4.04
N ASP A 377 -1.80 27.22 3.68
CA ASP A 377 -2.20 26.28 2.63
C ASP A 377 -3.14 25.19 3.17
N VAL A 378 -4.11 24.79 2.35
CA VAL A 378 -5.01 23.65 2.60
C VAL A 378 -4.78 22.58 1.55
N VAL A 379 -4.49 21.36 1.99
CA VAL A 379 -4.44 20.18 1.12
C VAL A 379 -5.83 19.54 1.08
N ARG A 380 -6.43 19.45 -0.11
CA ARG A 380 -7.70 18.76 -0.34
C ARG A 380 -7.47 17.47 -1.12
N ILE A 381 -7.95 16.37 -0.58
CA ILE A 381 -7.76 15.03 -1.11
C ILE A 381 -9.14 14.37 -1.25
N GLU A 382 -9.46 13.92 -2.45
CA GLU A 382 -10.75 13.32 -2.82
C GLU A 382 -10.54 12.23 -3.88
N ARG A 383 -11.55 11.40 -4.18
CA ARG A 383 -11.47 10.49 -5.33
C ARG A 383 -11.22 11.27 -6.63
N HIS A 384 -10.22 10.85 -7.39
CA HIS A 384 -10.01 11.33 -8.75
C HIS A 384 -11.17 10.87 -9.67
N LYS A 385 -11.52 11.69 -10.67
CA LYS A 385 -12.64 11.41 -11.59
C LYS A 385 -12.37 10.26 -12.56
N GLY A 386 -11.12 10.08 -12.98
CA GLY A 386 -10.68 8.98 -13.83
C GLY A 386 -10.03 7.86 -13.02
N ASP A 387 -10.18 6.62 -13.50
CA ASP A 387 -9.55 5.43 -12.91
C ASP A 387 -8.23 5.13 -13.65
N PHE A 388 -7.30 4.44 -12.98
CA PHE A 388 -6.19 3.80 -13.66
C PHE A 388 -6.58 2.38 -14.09
N LEU A 389 -6.34 2.06 -15.36
CA LEU A 389 -6.72 0.79 -15.96
C LEU A 389 -5.51 -0.15 -16.03
N VAL A 390 -5.62 -1.34 -15.45
CA VAL A 390 -4.54 -2.36 -15.41
C VAL A 390 -5.01 -3.63 -16.09
N VAL A 391 -4.28 -4.12 -17.08
CA VAL A 391 -4.52 -5.44 -17.69
C VAL A 391 -4.02 -6.52 -16.73
N ASN A 392 -4.91 -7.44 -16.37
CA ASN A 392 -4.64 -8.48 -15.39
C ASN A 392 -3.83 -9.62 -16.01
N ASN A 393 -2.87 -10.19 -15.26
CA ASN A 393 -2.22 -11.43 -15.67
C ASN A 393 -3.14 -12.64 -15.37
N PRO A 394 -3.62 -13.40 -16.37
CA PRO A 394 -4.52 -14.54 -16.11
C PRO A 394 -3.85 -15.70 -15.37
N LEU A 395 -2.51 -15.71 -15.27
CA LEU A 395 -1.72 -16.75 -14.60
C LEU A 395 -1.59 -16.53 -13.09
N ARG A 396 -1.99 -15.36 -12.56
CA ARG A 396 -1.84 -15.00 -11.14
C ARG A 396 -3.02 -14.18 -10.66
N THR A 397 -3.44 -14.38 -9.42
CA THR A 397 -4.29 -13.40 -8.73
C THR A 397 -3.46 -12.36 -7.98
N GLN A 398 -4.06 -11.22 -7.68
CA GLN A 398 -3.52 -10.22 -6.74
C GLN A 398 -3.09 -10.83 -5.39
N TRP A 399 -3.73 -11.94 -4.97
CA TRP A 399 -3.41 -12.63 -3.72
C TRP A 399 -2.16 -13.51 -3.83
N ASP A 400 -1.92 -14.13 -4.98
CA ASP A 400 -0.68 -14.88 -5.25
C ASP A 400 0.52 -13.92 -5.26
N THR A 401 0.35 -12.76 -5.90
CA THR A 401 1.33 -11.67 -5.89
C THR A 401 1.63 -11.20 -4.46
N LEU A 402 0.60 -10.89 -3.67
CA LEU A 402 0.74 -10.49 -2.26
C LEU A 402 1.41 -11.56 -1.39
N ALA A 403 0.99 -12.82 -1.52
CA ALA A 403 1.54 -13.92 -0.75
C ALA A 403 3.02 -14.14 -1.06
N THR A 404 3.39 -14.05 -2.34
CA THR A 404 4.77 -14.14 -2.82
C THR A 404 5.62 -12.96 -2.35
N LYS A 405 5.10 -11.73 -2.45
CA LYS A 405 5.81 -10.49 -2.06
C LYS A 405 6.11 -10.40 -0.57
N LEU A 406 5.20 -10.89 0.27
CA LEU A 406 5.29 -10.78 1.74
C LEU A 406 5.78 -12.06 2.42
N SER A 407 6.11 -13.12 1.66
CA SER A 407 6.30 -14.48 2.20
C SER A 407 5.15 -14.87 3.16
N TRP A 408 3.91 -14.57 2.76
CA TRP A 408 2.77 -14.57 3.67
C TRP A 408 2.55 -15.95 4.27
N ALA A 409 2.68 -16.05 5.59
CA ALA A 409 2.60 -17.31 6.34
C ALA A 409 3.55 -18.42 5.81
N GLU A 410 4.70 -18.05 5.22
CA GLU A 410 5.71 -19.02 4.80
C GLU A 410 6.12 -19.90 6.00
N LYS A 411 6.11 -21.22 5.80
CA LYS A 411 6.40 -22.18 6.88
C LYS A 411 7.80 -21.92 7.45
N PRO A 412 7.97 -21.87 8.79
CA PRO A 412 9.30 -21.74 9.39
C PRO A 412 10.24 -22.83 8.90
N LYS A 413 11.41 -22.43 8.41
CA LYS A 413 12.44 -23.35 7.90
C LYS A 413 13.18 -24.01 9.06
N TYR A 414 12.55 -25.01 9.68
CA TYR A 414 13.19 -25.84 10.69
C TYR A 414 14.36 -26.61 10.06
N LYS A 415 15.58 -26.41 10.58
CA LYS A 415 16.68 -27.32 10.27
C LYS A 415 16.32 -28.71 10.79
N ARG A 416 16.48 -29.71 9.93
CA ARG A 416 16.44 -31.14 10.27
C ARG A 416 17.68 -31.51 11.09
N ASN A 417 17.78 -30.94 12.31
CA ASN A 417 18.67 -31.25 13.44
C ASN A 417 18.59 -30.16 14.53
N GLY A 418 17.41 -29.99 15.16
CA GLY A 418 17.26 -29.60 16.58
C GLY A 418 17.88 -28.29 17.11
N LYS A 419 18.38 -27.37 16.28
CA LYS A 419 18.89 -26.06 16.72
C LYS A 419 18.34 -24.92 15.85
N PRO A 420 17.79 -23.84 16.44
CA PRO A 420 17.45 -22.64 15.70
C PRO A 420 18.73 -21.93 15.21
N THR A 421 18.61 -21.19 14.13
CA THR A 421 19.63 -20.23 13.67
C THR A 421 19.11 -18.81 13.79
N ASN A 422 20.01 -17.90 14.16
CA ASN A 422 19.81 -16.45 14.19
C ASN A 422 19.49 -15.89 12.80
#